data_AF-A0A564Q5S4-F1
#
_entry.id   AF-A0A564Q5S4-F1
#
_cell.length_a   1.000
_cell.length_b   1.000
_cell.length_c   1.000
_cell.angle_alpha   90.00
_cell.angle_beta   90.00
_cell.angle_gamma   90.00
#
_symmetry.space_group_name_H-M   'P 1'
#
loop_
_entity.id
_entity.type
_entity.pdbx_description
1 polymer ?
#
loop_
_entity_poly.entity_id
_entity_poly.type
_entity_poly.pdbx_seq_one_letter_code
_entity_poly.pdbx_strand_id
1 'polypeptide(L)'
;MKVFIFPPTSLILSDLVERFGHEPLVMMRVIRDKVTDLSLDSPPLNVTPEDVKAGLKYAAVDTPPGVRGRLALIAPLIENADAAIIVRNADYSFGCVGCARTNEYLRYMVKRRGIPTLEVEYPKENEEDAKNFVYSIEKFLRDLKEGKKNGRD
;
A
#
# COMPACT_ATOMS: atom_id res chain seq x y z
N MET A 1 -2.06 12.44 8.56
CA MET A 1 -2.86 11.80 7.49
C MET A 1 -2.39 10.36 7.32
N LYS A 2 -3.29 9.47 6.95
CA LYS A 2 -3.01 8.07 6.62
C LYS A 2 -2.56 7.97 5.16
N VAL A 3 -1.33 7.52 4.92
CA VAL A 3 -0.74 7.47 3.58
C VAL A 3 -0.53 6.02 3.18
N PHE A 4 -1.24 5.56 2.16
CA PHE A 4 -0.99 4.26 1.56
C PHE A 4 0.29 4.30 0.72
N ILE A 5 1.10 3.24 0.81
CA ILE A 5 2.32 3.12 0.03
C ILE A 5 2.27 1.87 -0.85
N PHE A 6 2.68 2.03 -2.10
CA PHE A 6 2.88 0.93 -3.03
C PHE A 6 4.31 0.95 -3.56
N PRO A 7 5.07 -0.16 -3.46
CA PRO A 7 4.68 -1.46 -2.91
C PRO A 7 4.41 -1.44 -1.39
N PRO A 8 3.42 -2.22 -0.90
CA PRO A 8 2.93 -2.15 0.49
C PRO A 8 3.88 -2.77 1.53
N THR A 9 5.00 -3.31 1.06
CA THR A 9 6.09 -3.90 1.85
C THR A 9 7.31 -2.99 1.94
N SER A 10 7.29 -1.81 1.31
CA SER A 10 8.45 -0.92 1.28
C SER A 10 8.73 -0.30 2.64
N LEU A 11 9.85 -0.70 3.26
CA LEU A 11 10.31 -0.14 4.54
C LEU A 11 10.82 1.29 4.40
N ILE A 12 11.48 1.61 3.27
CA ILE A 12 12.01 2.95 2.99
C ILE A 12 10.86 3.96 2.91
N LEU A 13 9.82 3.63 2.15
CA LEU A 13 8.65 4.50 2.04
C LEU A 13 7.91 4.64 3.38
N SER A 14 7.80 3.55 4.16
CA SER A 14 7.18 3.59 5.48
C SER A 14 7.92 4.55 6.41
N ASP A 15 9.26 4.46 6.46
CA ASP A 15 10.11 5.33 7.27
C ASP A 15 10.02 6.79 6.85
N LEU A 16 10.04 7.09 5.54
CA LEU A 16 9.86 8.46 5.04
C LEU A 16 8.52 9.04 5.48
N VAL A 17 7.42 8.31 5.28
CA VAL A 17 6.08 8.76 5.67
C VAL A 17 6.01 9.06 7.17
N GLU A 18 6.57 8.20 8.03
CA GLU A 18 6.63 8.42 9.48
C GLU A 18 7.45 9.65 9.85
N ARG A 19 8.64 9.82 9.26
CA ARG A 19 9.54 10.96 9.54
C ARG A 19 8.91 12.32 9.23
N PHE A 20 8.05 12.39 8.23
CA PHE A 20 7.33 13.61 7.89
C PHE A 20 6.03 13.81 8.71
N GLY A 21 5.73 12.92 9.65
CA GLY A 21 4.62 13.05 10.60
C GLY A 21 3.30 12.49 10.09
N HIS A 22 3.34 11.57 9.12
CA HIS A 22 2.17 10.88 8.58
C HIS A 22 2.14 9.43 9.04
N GLU A 23 0.96 8.80 8.97
CA GLU A 23 0.79 7.39 9.34
C GLU A 23 0.91 6.52 8.07
N PRO A 24 1.93 5.64 7.94
CA PRO A 24 2.02 4.74 6.80
C PRO A 24 1.03 3.59 6.92
N LEU A 25 0.23 3.39 5.88
CA LEU A 25 -0.62 2.22 5.74
C LEU A 25 0.13 1.14 4.95
N VAL A 26 0.71 0.19 5.70
CA VAL A 26 1.56 -0.88 5.19
C VAL A 26 1.01 -2.25 5.53
N MET A 27 1.26 -3.23 4.65
CA MET A 27 0.81 -4.61 4.84
C MET A 27 1.49 -5.25 6.07
N MET A 28 2.74 -4.90 6.35
CA MET A 28 3.49 -5.48 7.47
C MET A 28 2.88 -5.15 8.84
N ARG A 29 2.18 -4.01 8.99
CA ARG A 29 1.45 -3.69 10.23
C ARG A 29 0.25 -4.62 10.42
N VAL A 30 -0.55 -4.82 9.37
CA VAL A 30 -1.68 -5.77 9.39
C VAL A 30 -1.23 -7.19 9.72
N ILE A 31 -0.10 -7.62 9.12
CA ILE A 31 0.47 -8.94 9.41
C ILE A 31 0.94 -9.01 10.86
N ARG A 32 1.66 -8.00 11.36
CA ARG A 32 2.11 -7.93 12.74
C ARG A 32 0.94 -8.10 13.71
N ASP A 33 -0.12 -7.31 13.53
CA ASP A 33 -1.30 -7.35 14.40
C ASP A 33 -1.90 -8.76 14.44
N LYS A 34 -2.01 -9.43 13.29
CA LYS A 34 -2.52 -10.81 13.20
C LYS A 34 -1.61 -11.85 13.85
N VAL A 35 -0.28 -11.71 13.78
CA VAL A 35 0.66 -12.71 14.34
C VAL A 35 0.96 -12.48 15.82
N THR A 36 0.76 -11.26 16.33
CA THR A 36 1.00 -10.92 17.75
C THR A 36 -0.28 -10.86 18.59
N ASP A 37 -1.44 -11.14 18.00
CA ASP A 37 -2.69 -11.22 18.74
C ASP A 37 -2.61 -12.35 19.78
N LEU A 38 -2.90 -12.02 21.04
CA LEU A 38 -2.86 -12.94 22.18
C LEU A 38 -4.12 -13.82 22.27
N SER A 39 -5.01 -13.75 21.28
CA SER A 39 -6.24 -14.55 21.25
C SER A 39 -5.95 -16.05 21.38
N LEU A 40 -6.79 -16.74 22.16
CA LEU A 40 -6.67 -18.16 22.50
C LEU A 40 -6.91 -19.10 21.31
N ASP A 41 -7.58 -18.61 20.26
CA ASP A 41 -8.02 -19.43 19.14
C ASP A 41 -6.91 -19.55 18.07
N SER A 42 -6.16 -20.65 18.22
CA SER A 42 -5.29 -21.29 17.21
C SER A 42 -3.92 -20.63 16.95
N PRO A 43 -2.89 -21.42 16.60
CA PRO A 43 -1.50 -20.94 16.46
C PRO A 43 -1.39 -19.71 15.54
N PRO A 44 -0.32 -18.88 15.65
CA PRO A 44 -0.17 -17.50 15.16
C PRO A 44 -0.40 -17.17 13.66
N LEU A 45 -1.29 -17.84 12.94
CA LEU A 45 -1.35 -17.81 11.46
C LEU A 45 -2.71 -18.06 10.81
N ASN A 46 -3.84 -18.09 11.51
CA ASN A 46 -5.09 -18.45 10.84
C ASN A 46 -5.82 -17.23 10.24
N VAL A 47 -5.76 -17.13 8.91
CA VAL A 47 -6.83 -16.50 8.11
C VAL A 47 -8.15 -17.10 8.60
N THR A 48 -9.03 -16.26 9.14
CA THR A 48 -10.32 -16.71 9.67
C THR A 48 -11.35 -16.83 8.55
N PRO A 49 -12.45 -17.58 8.75
CA PRO A 49 -13.60 -17.52 7.84
C PRO A 49 -14.09 -16.08 7.61
N GLU A 50 -13.95 -15.20 8.60
CA GLU A 50 -14.29 -13.78 8.55
C GLU A 50 -13.36 -13.02 7.60
N ASP A 51 -12.05 -13.32 7.62
CA ASP A 51 -11.10 -12.78 6.64
C ASP A 51 -11.46 -13.22 5.21
N VAL A 52 -11.91 -14.48 5.03
CA VAL A 52 -12.37 -14.99 3.73
C VAL A 52 -13.62 -14.25 3.26
N LYS A 53 -14.60 -14.05 4.16
CA LYS A 53 -15.82 -13.28 3.86
C LYS A 53 -15.49 -11.82 3.51
N ALA A 54 -14.57 -11.19 4.23
CA ALA A 54 -14.12 -9.83 3.94
C ALA A 54 -13.45 -9.75 2.56
N GLY A 55 -12.67 -10.75 2.18
CA GLY A 55 -12.07 -10.86 0.86
C GLY A 55 -13.08 -10.90 -0.29
N LEU A 56 -14.29 -11.44 -0.07
CA LEU A 56 -15.36 -11.50 -1.08
C LEU A 56 -15.88 -10.11 -1.48
N LYS A 57 -15.63 -9.08 -0.66
CA LYS A 57 -15.90 -7.67 -1.03
C LYS A 57 -15.09 -7.23 -2.25
N TYR A 58 -13.89 -7.78 -2.42
CA TYR A 58 -12.91 -7.31 -3.40
C TYR A 58 -12.72 -8.26 -4.59
N ALA A 59 -13.03 -9.55 -4.43
CA ALA A 59 -12.87 -10.56 -5.46
C ALA A 59 -13.92 -11.67 -5.34
N ALA A 60 -14.29 -12.25 -6.48
CA ALA A 60 -15.26 -13.35 -6.53
C ALA A 60 -14.73 -14.63 -5.88
N VAL A 61 -15.64 -15.52 -5.47
CA VAL A 61 -15.31 -16.75 -4.72
C VAL A 61 -14.40 -17.72 -5.48
N ASP A 62 -14.47 -17.71 -6.81
CA ASP A 62 -13.69 -18.50 -7.75
C ASP A 62 -12.31 -17.91 -8.05
N THR A 63 -12.03 -16.70 -7.56
CA THR A 63 -10.72 -16.06 -7.73
C THR A 63 -9.64 -16.83 -6.96
N PRO A 64 -8.41 -16.98 -7.51
CA PRO A 64 -7.33 -17.70 -6.84
C PRO A 64 -7.12 -17.24 -5.39
N PRO A 65 -6.92 -18.17 -4.44
CA PRO A 65 -6.87 -17.85 -3.01
C PRO A 65 -5.77 -16.85 -2.66
N GLY A 66 -4.61 -16.89 -3.35
CA GLY A 66 -3.53 -15.92 -3.15
C GLY A 66 -3.89 -14.48 -3.54
N VAL A 67 -4.78 -14.30 -4.53
CA VAL A 67 -5.31 -12.97 -4.90
C VAL A 67 -6.29 -12.49 -3.83
N ARG A 68 -7.24 -13.35 -3.43
CA ARG A 68 -8.22 -13.03 -2.39
C ARG A 68 -7.56 -12.66 -1.07
N GLY A 69 -6.57 -13.43 -0.61
CA GLY A 69 -5.84 -13.16 0.63
C GLY A 69 -5.11 -11.82 0.59
N ARG A 70 -4.41 -11.49 -0.51
CA ARG A 70 -3.75 -10.19 -0.66
C ARG A 70 -4.76 -9.03 -0.66
N LEU A 71 -5.89 -9.19 -1.33
CA LEU A 71 -6.93 -8.15 -1.35
C LEU A 71 -7.57 -7.97 0.02
N ALA A 72 -7.85 -9.05 0.74
CA ALA A 72 -8.38 -8.98 2.11
C ALA A 72 -7.46 -8.19 3.05
N LEU A 73 -6.13 -8.29 2.86
CA LEU A 73 -5.16 -7.56 3.68
C LEU A 73 -4.91 -6.11 3.21
N ILE A 74 -4.78 -5.88 1.91
CA ILE A 74 -4.27 -4.61 1.37
C ILE A 74 -5.40 -3.67 0.97
N ALA A 75 -6.53 -4.17 0.46
CA ALA A 75 -7.61 -3.32 0.00
C ALA A 75 -8.24 -2.45 1.12
N PRO A 76 -8.41 -2.96 2.37
CA PRO A 76 -8.84 -2.11 3.49
C PRO A 76 -7.88 -0.95 3.79
N LEU A 77 -6.57 -1.11 3.54
CA LEU A 77 -5.61 -0.03 3.71
C LEU A 77 -5.88 1.11 2.73
N ILE A 78 -6.21 0.81 1.48
CA ILE A 78 -6.54 1.81 0.47
C ILE A 78 -7.86 2.53 0.82
N GLU A 79 -8.86 1.80 1.32
CA GLU A 79 -10.13 2.39 1.75
C GLU A 79 -9.98 3.36 2.93
N ASN A 80 -9.00 3.12 3.80
CA ASN A 80 -8.68 3.96 4.95
C ASN A 80 -7.64 5.04 4.65
N ALA A 81 -7.12 5.13 3.43
CA ALA A 81 -6.07 6.08 3.06
C ALA A 81 -6.65 7.47 2.75
N ASP A 82 -5.95 8.50 3.24
CA ASP A 82 -6.18 9.90 2.92
C ASP A 82 -5.33 10.37 1.72
N ALA A 83 -4.20 9.70 1.47
CA ALA A 83 -3.30 9.95 0.35
C ALA A 83 -2.54 8.66 -0.03
N ALA A 84 -1.88 8.65 -1.19
CA ALA A 84 -1.10 7.51 -1.65
C ALA A 84 0.24 7.89 -2.30
N ILE A 85 1.24 7.03 -2.15
CA ILE A 85 2.50 7.08 -2.89
C ILE A 85 2.64 5.76 -3.66
N ILE A 86 2.80 5.83 -4.97
CA ILE A 86 2.94 4.68 -5.86
C ILE A 86 4.30 4.74 -6.54
N VAL A 87 5.16 3.77 -6.24
CA VAL A 87 6.40 3.55 -6.96
C VAL A 87 6.16 2.58 -8.11
N ARG A 88 6.37 3.06 -9.33
CA ARG A 88 6.26 2.28 -10.56
C ARG A 88 7.56 1.54 -10.85
N ASN A 89 7.43 0.40 -11.53
CA ASN A 89 8.56 -0.39 -12.06
C ASN A 89 9.64 -0.76 -11.03
N ALA A 90 9.27 -0.86 -9.75
CA ALA A 90 10.16 -1.35 -8.70
C ALA A 90 10.53 -2.82 -8.97
N ASP A 91 11.83 -3.09 -9.03
CA ASP A 91 12.36 -4.38 -9.49
C ASP A 91 11.88 -5.56 -8.64
N TYR A 92 11.57 -5.33 -7.36
CA TYR A 92 11.03 -6.33 -6.42
C TYR A 92 9.50 -6.51 -6.50
N SER A 93 8.83 -5.89 -7.46
CA SER A 93 7.38 -6.06 -7.68
C SER A 93 7.02 -7.27 -8.54
N PHE A 94 7.98 -8.18 -8.80
CA PHE A 94 7.76 -9.41 -9.55
C PHE A 94 6.98 -10.45 -8.73
N GLY A 95 6.23 -11.30 -9.43
CA GLY A 95 5.46 -12.37 -8.81
C GLY A 95 4.70 -13.17 -9.85
N CYS A 96 3.89 -14.15 -9.41
CA CYS A 96 3.02 -14.88 -10.31
C CYS A 96 1.96 -13.95 -10.94
N VAL A 97 1.24 -14.45 -11.95
CA VAL A 97 0.17 -13.70 -12.64
C VAL A 97 -0.85 -13.15 -11.63
N GLY A 98 -1.21 -13.92 -10.59
CA GLY A 98 -2.10 -13.46 -9.53
C GLY A 98 -1.56 -12.23 -8.76
N CYS A 99 -0.28 -12.23 -8.42
CA CYS A 99 0.37 -11.06 -7.79
C CYS A 99 0.33 -9.84 -8.71
N ALA A 100 0.64 -10.01 -10.00
CA ALA A 100 0.62 -8.93 -10.98
C ALA A 100 -0.78 -8.32 -11.13
N ARG A 101 -1.83 -9.16 -11.24
CA ARG A 101 -3.22 -8.71 -11.31
C ARG A 101 -3.70 -8.03 -10.04
N THR A 102 -3.27 -8.53 -8.88
CA THR A 102 -3.56 -7.87 -7.60
C THR A 102 -2.93 -6.48 -7.55
N ASN A 103 -1.67 -6.35 -7.95
CA ASN A 103 -0.96 -5.05 -7.97
C ASN A 103 -1.64 -4.04 -8.92
N GLU A 104 -2.07 -4.50 -10.10
CA GLU A 104 -2.83 -3.69 -11.05
C GLU A 104 -4.16 -3.23 -10.46
N TYR A 105 -4.91 -4.13 -9.83
CA TYR A 105 -6.20 -3.82 -9.21
C TYR A 105 -6.05 -2.84 -8.02
N LEU A 106 -5.03 -3.01 -7.18
CA LEU A 106 -4.76 -2.08 -6.06
C LEU A 106 -4.46 -0.66 -6.57
N ARG A 107 -3.67 -0.51 -7.63
CA ARG A 107 -3.43 0.81 -8.27
C ARG A 107 -4.73 1.39 -8.84
N TYR A 108 -5.56 0.56 -9.47
CA TYR A 108 -6.88 0.99 -9.92
C TYR A 108 -7.77 1.46 -8.76
N MET A 109 -7.75 0.77 -7.61
CA MET A 109 -8.49 1.19 -6.42
C MET A 109 -8.04 2.56 -5.91
N VAL A 110 -6.73 2.81 -5.83
CA VAL A 110 -6.19 4.14 -5.46
C VAL A 110 -6.67 5.21 -6.43
N LYS A 111 -6.58 4.96 -7.74
CA LYS A 111 -7.06 5.91 -8.77
C LYS A 111 -8.56 6.18 -8.63
N ARG A 112 -9.37 5.15 -8.38
CA ARG A 112 -10.83 5.27 -8.18
C ARG A 112 -11.19 6.04 -6.91
N ARG A 113 -10.36 5.97 -5.86
CA ARG A 113 -10.55 6.72 -4.61
C ARG A 113 -10.44 8.23 -4.79
N GLY A 114 -9.71 8.70 -5.80
CA GLY A 114 -9.52 10.14 -6.04
C GLY A 114 -8.76 10.86 -4.93
N ILE A 115 -8.01 10.13 -4.11
CA ILE A 115 -7.17 10.71 -3.06
C ILE A 115 -5.88 11.30 -3.64
N PRO A 116 -5.28 12.34 -3.02
CA PRO A 116 -3.98 12.86 -3.41
C PRO A 116 -2.97 11.73 -3.59
N THR A 117 -2.41 11.60 -4.78
CA THR A 117 -1.54 10.48 -5.15
C THR A 117 -0.27 10.99 -5.83
N LEU A 118 0.89 10.61 -5.29
CA LEU A 118 2.17 10.77 -5.95
C LEU A 118 2.53 9.47 -6.66
N GLU A 119 2.74 9.53 -7.98
CA GLU A 119 3.34 8.43 -8.74
C GLU A 119 4.79 8.80 -9.09
N VAL A 120 5.73 7.93 -8.75
CA VAL A 120 7.18 8.09 -9.04
C VAL A 120 7.74 6.82 -9.64
N GLU A 121 8.76 6.94 -10.48
CA GLU A 121 9.50 5.79 -11.01
C GLU A 121 10.53 5.32 -10.00
N TYR A 122 10.76 4.00 -9.94
CA TYR A 122 11.84 3.45 -9.13
C TYR A 122 13.21 3.88 -9.69
N PRO A 123 14.11 4.43 -8.86
CA PRO A 123 15.41 4.92 -9.34
C PRO A 123 16.33 3.73 -9.68
N LYS A 124 16.89 3.71 -10.90
CA LYS A 124 17.70 2.58 -11.40
C LYS A 124 19.13 2.94 -11.79
N GLU A 125 19.36 4.14 -12.33
CA GLU A 125 20.55 4.39 -13.15
C GLU A 125 21.65 5.15 -12.41
N ASN A 126 21.30 6.16 -11.61
CA ASN A 126 22.29 7.02 -10.98
C ASN A 126 21.83 7.59 -9.62
N GLU A 127 22.77 8.19 -8.88
CA GLU A 127 22.51 8.80 -7.57
C GLU A 127 21.54 10.00 -7.64
N GLU A 128 21.57 10.73 -8.76
CA GLU A 128 20.70 11.89 -8.97
C GLU A 128 19.23 11.47 -9.07
N ASP A 129 18.92 10.36 -9.74
CA ASP A 129 17.58 9.79 -9.79
C ASP A 129 17.09 9.39 -8.39
N ALA A 130 17.96 8.82 -7.58
CA ALA A 130 17.64 8.45 -6.20
C ALA A 130 17.35 9.70 -5.34
N LYS A 131 18.13 10.78 -5.50
CA LYS A 131 17.87 12.07 -4.83
C LYS A 131 16.55 12.66 -5.27
N ASN A 132 16.26 12.68 -6.57
CA ASN A 132 15.01 13.19 -7.12
C ASN A 132 13.80 12.38 -6.67
N PHE A 133 13.95 11.06 -6.55
CA PHE A 133 12.94 10.17 -5.98
C PHE A 133 12.58 10.56 -4.55
N VAL A 134 13.58 10.70 -3.67
CA VAL A 134 13.36 11.06 -2.26
C VAL A 134 12.81 12.48 -2.14
N TYR A 135 13.36 13.44 -2.90
CA TYR A 135 12.91 14.84 -2.89
C TYR A 135 11.44 14.99 -3.32
N SER A 136 11.01 14.25 -4.34
CA SER A 136 9.63 14.24 -4.81
C SER A 136 8.67 13.75 -3.72
N ILE A 137 9.06 12.70 -3.00
CA ILE A 137 8.30 12.14 -1.88
C ILE A 137 8.26 13.12 -0.70
N GLU A 138 9.40 13.70 -0.32
CA GLU A 138 9.49 14.71 0.74
C GLU A 138 8.56 15.89 0.43
N LYS A 139 8.66 16.45 -0.78
CA LYS A 139 7.84 17.59 -1.20
C LYS A 139 6.35 17.26 -1.09
N PHE A 140 5.94 16.11 -1.61
CA PHE A 140 4.55 15.67 -1.53
C PHE A 140 4.06 15.53 -0.08
N LEU A 141 4.86 14.92 0.80
CA LEU A 141 4.50 14.76 2.21
C LEU A 141 4.40 16.12 2.93
N ARG A 142 5.31 17.05 2.65
CA ARG A 142 5.23 18.42 3.19
C ARG A 142 3.99 19.16 2.71
N ASP A 143 3.68 19.09 1.41
CA ASP A 143 2.49 19.72 0.84
C ASP A 143 1.20 19.19 1.48
N LEU A 144 1.14 17.88 1.75
CA LEU A 144 0.03 17.25 2.46
C LEU A 144 -0.11 17.78 3.90
N LYS A 145 1.01 17.98 4.60
CA LYS A 145 1.01 18.51 5.98
C LYS A 145 0.55 19.96 6.04
N GLU A 146 0.93 20.76 5.05
CA GLU A 146 0.56 22.18 4.96
C GLU A 146 -0.86 22.42 4.40
N GLY A 147 -1.57 21.35 3.99
CA GLY A 147 -2.91 21.45 3.43
C GLY A 147 -2.95 22.15 2.06
N LYS A 148 -1.81 22.22 1.37
CA LYS A 148 -1.73 22.80 0.03
C LYS A 148 -2.40 21.84 -0.95
N LYS A 149 -3.61 22.21 -1.41
CA LYS A 149 -4.28 21.50 -2.51
C LYS A 149 -3.43 21.65 -3.77
N ASN A 150 -2.66 20.61 -4.12
CA ASN A 150 -2.10 20.49 -5.46
C ASN A 150 -3.26 20.21 -6.42
N GLY A 151 -3.73 21.29 -7.05
CA GLY A 151 -4.81 21.29 -8.03
C GLY A 151 -4.48 20.39 -9.22
N ARG A 152 -5.40 19.47 -9.50
CA ARG A 152 -5.71 19.01 -10.85
C ARG A 152 -7.20 19.24 -11.02
N ASP A 153 -7.53 20.46 -11.45
CA ASP A 153 -8.70 20.69 -12.32
C ASP A 153 -8.26 20.38 -13.75
#